data_AF-A0A1G5SJ50-F1
#
_entry.id   AF-A0A1G5SJ50-F1
#
_cell.length_a   1.000
_cell.length_b   1.000
_cell.length_c   1.000
_cell.angle_alpha   90.00
_cell.angle_beta   90.00
_cell.angle_gamma   90.00
#
_symmetry.space_group_name_H-M   'P 1'
#
loop_
_entity.id
_entity.type
_entity.pdbx_description
1 polymer ?
#
loop_
_entity_poly.entity_id
_entity_poly.type
_entity_poly.pdbx_seq_one_letter_code
_entity_poly.pdbx_strand_id
1 'polypeptide(L)'
;MSDFKWRHYQGGVILGCVRWYCKYGISYRELEEMMLERGFEVDHTTLYRWVQHYAPEMEKRMRWYYKPTMGYSWRVDETYVKVKGKPD
;
A
#
# COMPACT_ATOMS: atom_id res chain seq x y z
N MET A 1 14.74 -9.65 13.56
CA MET A 1 15.04 -8.20 13.40
C MET A 1 13.69 -7.53 13.18
N SER A 2 13.32 -6.48 13.93
CA SER A 2 11.98 -5.90 13.76
C SER A 2 11.81 -5.34 12.35
N ASP A 3 10.65 -5.57 11.72
CA ASP A 3 10.34 -5.11 10.35
C ASP A 3 10.48 -3.57 10.19
N PHE A 4 10.47 -2.84 11.31
CA PHE A 4 10.57 -1.38 11.38
C PHE A 4 11.91 -0.89 11.96
N LYS A 5 12.93 -1.74 12.04
CA LYS A 5 14.24 -1.33 12.53
C LYS A 5 14.77 -0.17 11.70
N TRP A 6 15.29 0.87 12.36
CA TRP A 6 15.82 2.09 11.74
C TRP A 6 14.80 2.99 11.04
N ARG A 7 13.50 2.82 11.30
CA ARG A 7 12.47 3.74 10.83
C ARG A 7 12.27 4.88 11.83
N HIS A 8 12.15 6.10 11.31
CA HIS A 8 11.87 7.30 12.09
C HIS A 8 10.45 7.30 12.69
N TYR A 9 9.52 6.61 12.01
CA TYR A 9 8.12 6.50 12.42
C TYR A 9 7.82 5.15 13.03
N GLN A 10 6.88 5.14 13.98
CA GLN A 10 6.38 3.91 14.57
C GLN A 10 5.74 3.01 13.50
N GLY A 11 5.97 1.70 13.61
CA GLY A 11 5.44 0.73 12.64
C GLY A 11 3.92 0.77 12.48
N GLY A 12 3.18 1.10 13.55
CA GLY A 12 1.73 1.29 13.49
C GLY A 12 1.29 2.44 12.57
N VAL A 13 2.03 3.55 12.57
CA VAL A 13 1.77 4.71 11.68
C VAL A 13 2.04 4.31 10.23
N ILE A 14 3.19 3.68 9.99
CA ILE A 14 3.59 3.20 8.66
C ILE A 14 2.54 2.23 8.09
N LEU A 15 2.17 1.20 8.85
CA LEU A 15 1.17 0.23 8.42
C LEU A 15 -0.22 0.84 8.25
N GLY A 16 -0.60 1.81 9.10
CA GLY A 16 -1.84 2.55 8.97
C GLY A 16 -1.93 3.29 7.63
N CYS A 17 -0.86 4.01 7.26
CA CYS A 17 -0.76 4.71 5.99
C CYS A 17 -0.87 3.76 4.79
N VAL A 18 -0.07 2.69 4.80
CA VAL A 18 -0.04 1.70 3.70
C VAL A 18 -1.41 1.04 3.56
N ARG A 19 -2.06 0.68 4.68
CA ARG A 19 -3.40 0.11 4.68
C ARG A 19 -4.44 1.07 4.10
N TRP A 20 -4.39 2.36 4.45
CA TRP A 20 -5.35 3.34 3.92
C TRP A 20 -5.19 3.54 2.42
N TYR A 21 -3.96 3.65 1.94
CA TYR A 21 -3.67 3.72 0.51
C TYR A 21 -4.25 2.50 -0.23
N CYS A 22 -3.94 1.29 0.23
CA CYS A 22 -4.41 0.06 -0.44
C CYS A 22 -5.93 -0.15 -0.37
N LYS A 23 -6.62 0.40 0.64
CA LYS A 23 -8.04 0.14 0.86
C LYS A 23 -8.98 1.17 0.24
N TYR A 24 -8.62 2.46 0.27
CA TYR A 24 -9.57 3.54 0.03
C TYR A 24 -9.31 4.34 -1.27
N GLY A 25 -8.31 3.98 -2.08
CA GLY A 25 -8.03 4.66 -3.35
C GLY A 25 -7.57 6.11 -3.18
N ILE A 26 -7.01 6.44 -2.01
CA ILE A 26 -6.54 7.79 -1.64
C ILE A 26 -5.20 8.06 -2.33
N SER A 27 -4.99 9.27 -2.85
CA SER A 27 -3.70 9.69 -3.40
C SER A 27 -2.64 9.89 -2.31
N TYR A 28 -1.36 9.88 -2.68
CA TYR A 28 -0.28 10.10 -1.70
C TYR A 28 -0.31 11.50 -1.06
N ARG A 29 -0.81 12.51 -1.78
CA ARG A 29 -0.93 13.88 -1.26
C ARG A 29 -2.08 14.03 -0.27
N GLU A 30 -3.23 13.45 -0.58
CA GLU A 30 -4.35 13.40 0.37
C GLU A 30 -3.95 12.61 1.63
N LEU A 31 -3.17 11.53 1.49
CA LEU A 31 -2.66 10.78 2.63
C LEU A 31 -1.66 11.58 3.47
N GLU A 32 -0.83 12.41 2.85
CA GLU A 32 0.06 13.37 3.53
C GLU A 32 -0.74 14.41 4.33
N GLU A 33 -1.77 15.02 3.72
CA GLU A 33 -2.67 15.97 4.40
C GLU A 33 -3.37 15.31 5.59
N MET A 34 -3.89 14.08 5.41
CA MET A 34 -4.49 13.28 6.47
C MET A 34 -3.52 12.94 7.61
N MET A 35 -2.23 12.78 7.33
CA MET A 35 -1.20 12.56 8.36
C MET A 35 -0.90 13.85 9.10
N LEU A 36 -0.82 14.97 8.38
CA LEU A 36 -0.60 16.29 8.95
C LEU A 36 -1.72 16.68 9.93
N GLU A 37 -2.98 16.45 9.56
CA GLU A 37 -4.15 16.64 10.45
C GLU A 37 -4.06 15.82 11.75
N ARG A 38 -3.36 14.68 11.70
CA ARG A 38 -3.14 13.78 12.85
C ARG A 38 -1.85 14.09 13.61
N GLY A 39 -1.15 15.16 13.25
CA GLY A 39 0.09 15.61 13.89
C GLY A 39 1.36 14.91 13.39
N PHE A 40 1.31 14.23 12.25
CA PHE A 40 2.49 13.60 11.63
C PHE A 40 2.91 14.35 10.37
N GLU A 41 4.13 14.90 10.38
CA GLU A 41 4.70 15.60 9.23
C GLU A 41 5.43 14.61 8.30
N VAL A 42 4.69 13.98 7.38
CA VAL A 42 5.22 12.96 6.46
C VAL A 42 5.02 13.36 5.00
N ASP A 43 6.11 13.56 4.27
CA ASP A 43 6.06 13.88 2.84
C ASP A 43 5.49 12.71 1.99
N HIS A 44 4.68 13.03 0.98
CA HIS A 44 4.08 12.06 0.05
C HIS A 44 5.09 11.11 -0.60
N THR A 45 6.35 11.51 -0.83
CA THR A 45 7.39 10.62 -1.37
C THR A 45 7.83 9.57 -0.34
N THR A 46 7.75 9.88 0.96
CA THR A 46 8.01 8.93 2.05
C THR A 46 6.88 7.90 2.11
N LEU A 47 5.63 8.35 2.00
CA LEU A 47 4.46 7.48 1.92
C LEU A 47 4.54 6.54 0.71
N TYR A 48 4.93 7.07 -0.46
CA TYR A 48 5.17 6.28 -1.66
C TYR A 48 6.21 5.17 -1.40
N ARG A 49 7.35 5.49 -0.80
CA ARG A 49 8.40 4.50 -0.47
C ARG A 49 7.91 3.44 0.51
N TRP A 50 7.08 3.81 1.49
CA TRP A 50 6.47 2.84 2.40
C TRP A 50 5.51 1.90 1.69
N VAL A 51 4.64 2.43 0.83
CA VAL A 51 3.71 1.59 0.06
C VAL A 51 4.47 0.62 -0.83
N GLN A 52 5.47 1.09 -1.58
CA GLN A 52 6.27 0.23 -2.44
C GLN A 52 6.99 -0.88 -1.68
N HIS A 53 7.43 -0.62 -0.45
CA HIS A 53 8.16 -1.60 0.35
C HIS A 53 7.25 -2.57 1.12
N TYR A 54 6.23 -2.05 1.81
CA TYR A 54 5.44 -2.84 2.75
C TYR A 54 4.18 -3.44 2.14
N ALA A 55 3.60 -2.86 1.09
CA ALA A 55 2.39 -3.43 0.47
C ALA A 55 2.64 -4.85 -0.08
N PRO A 56 3.75 -5.15 -0.78
CA PRO A 56 4.04 -6.52 -1.23
C PRO A 56 4.25 -7.49 -0.07
N GLU A 57 4.90 -7.06 1.01
CA GLU A 57 5.11 -7.89 2.21
C GLU A 57 3.80 -8.19 2.93
N MET A 58 2.90 -7.20 3.01
CA MET A 58 1.54 -7.40 3.53
C MET A 58 0.78 -8.40 2.67
N GLU A 59 0.77 -8.23 1.34
CA GLU A 59 0.12 -9.16 0.41
C GLU A 59 0.67 -10.59 0.58
N LYS A 60 1.98 -10.76 0.67
CA LYS A 60 2.64 -12.06 0.85
C LYS A 60 2.19 -12.76 2.13
N ARG A 61 2.13 -12.03 3.25
CA ARG A 61 1.67 -12.56 4.54
C ARG A 61 0.17 -12.87 4.53
N MET A 62 -0.62 -12.06 3.83
CA MET A 62 -2.07 -12.20 3.77
C MET A 62 -2.54 -13.25 2.74
N ARG A 63 -1.70 -13.58 1.74
CA ARG A 63 -1.99 -14.53 0.66
C ARG A 63 -2.55 -15.86 1.16
N TRP A 64 -2.05 -16.37 2.29
CA TRP A 64 -2.53 -17.64 2.87
C TRP A 64 -3.97 -17.57 3.38
N TYR A 65 -4.39 -16.42 3.92
CA TYR A 65 -5.76 -16.19 4.39
C TYR A 65 -6.75 -15.98 3.25
N TYR A 66 -6.26 -15.50 2.10
CA TYR A 66 -7.06 -15.23 0.90
C TYR A 66 -7.05 -16.35 -0.12
N LYS A 67 -6.43 -17.51 0.18
CA LYS A 67 -6.49 -18.65 -0.73
C LYS A 67 -7.96 -19.03 -0.95
N PRO A 68 -8.49 -18.91 -2.18
CA PRO A 68 -9.80 -19.45 -2.46
C PRO A 68 -9.71 -20.96 -2.23
N THR A 69 -10.64 -21.52 -1.47
CA THR A 69 -10.91 -22.96 -1.51
C THR A 69 -11.08 -23.29 -2.99
N MET A 70 -10.22 -24.16 -3.56
CA MET A 70 -10.16 -24.42 -5.01
C MET A 70 -11.57 -24.71 -5.55
N GLY A 71 -12.19 -23.71 -6.14
CA GLY A 71 -13.48 -23.83 -6.80
C GLY A 71 -13.28 -24.28 -8.24
N TYR A 72 -14.20 -25.11 -8.74
CA TYR A 72 -14.17 -25.64 -10.11
C TYR A 72 -14.43 -24.58 -11.21
N SER A 73 -14.61 -23.31 -10.86
CA SER A 73 -14.93 -22.23 -11.81
C SER A 73 -14.04 -21.00 -11.60
N TRP A 74 -13.65 -20.38 -12.72
CA TRP A 74 -12.85 -19.17 -12.75
C TRP A 74 -13.67 -18.05 -13.42
N ARG A 75 -13.56 -16.83 -12.90
CA ARG A 75 -14.08 -15.62 -13.56
C ARG A 75 -12.92 -14.74 -13.97
N VAL A 76 -13.07 -14.09 -15.11
CA VAL A 76 -12.07 -13.18 -15.69
C VAL A 76 -12.77 -11.86 -15.95
N ASP A 77 -12.22 -10.79 -15.42
CA ASP A 77 -12.67 -9.42 -15.66
C ASP A 77 -11.55 -8.64 -16.36
N GLU A 78 -11.90 -7.76 -17.29
CA GLU A 78 -10.95 -6.89 -17.99
C GLU A 78 -10.95 -5.49 -17.36
N THR A 79 -9.77 -4.92 -17.10
CA THR A 79 -9.62 -3.56 -16.57
C THR A 79 -8.54 -2.82 -17.35
N TYR A 80 -8.91 -1.71 -17.99
CA TYR A 80 -8.00 -0.87 -18.75
C TYR A 80 -7.31 0.15 -17.85
N VAL A 81 -5.98 0.13 -17.80
CA VAL A 81 -5.17 1.10 -17.03
C VAL A 81 -4.33 1.93 -17.99
N LYS A 82 -4.47 3.26 -17.94
CA LYS A 82 -3.68 4.18 -18.75
C LYS A 82 -2.29 4.35 -18.13
N VAL A 83 -1.29 3.72 -18.74
CA VAL A 83 0.13 3.85 -18.35
C VAL A 83 0.82 4.82 -19.30
N LYS A 84 1.64 5.74 -18.77
CA LYS A 84 2.52 6.57 -19.59
C LYS A 84 3.73 5.72 -20.02
N GLY A 85 3.66 5.10 -21.20
CA GLY A 85 4.79 4.42 -21.81
C GLY A 85 5.87 5.40 -22.30
N LYS A 86 7.11 4.91 -22.47
CA LYS A 86 8.13 5.64 -23.26
C LYS A 86 7.88 5.33 -24.74
N PRO A 87 7.99 6.31 -25.65
CA PRO A 87 8.06 6.02 -27.07
C PRO A 87 9.37 5.27 -27.37
N ASP A 88 9.28 4.20 -28.17
CA ASP A 88 10.39 3.38 -28.64
C ASP A 88 11.30 4.13 -29.63
#